data_AF-A0ECM4-F1
#
_entry.id   AF-A0ECM4-F1
#
_cell.length_a   1.000
_cell.length_b   1.000
_cell.length_c   1.000
_cell.angle_alpha   90.00
_cell.angle_beta   90.00
_cell.angle_gamma   90.00
#
_symmetry.space_group_name_H-M   'P 1'
#
loop_
_entity.id
_entity.type
_entity.pdbx_description
1 polymer ?
#
loop_
_entity_poly.entity_id
_entity_poly.type
_entity_poly.pdbx_seq_one_letter_code
_entity_poly.pdbx_strand_id
1 'polypeptide(L)'
;MALQQLQRYEADENLSKFLNKELGRSLKFQKKHEKELNNLLTYQQKLQDEKLKNENKLHQMFYKEKLIDHQKKQKEDFLKEQKVNKDHQFLYKQKENEYIDALDASWCFYQDYSPSNDMKPLKVDAEREKVLRFLFKQLQTTTDNVERALIKKKINKFRDSEISKKKLNQIDHKLEYAKQVRSESLDKSIDKIRMHDIHIIDVQEKSNLLNQEKQSYYIDKIYQIEQKIQMIEKQQKHNKLNRLNMEQQKEEYRQAVKSNSQNLLLQKELINENQFSQKIYKLNYLADQKQRLLKQRQEILDALNQKRIIARQSLDDVKYPQLNSNNYKAIYF
;
A
#
# COMPACT_ATOMS: atom_id res chain seq x y z
N MET A 1 -10.45 38.65 -72.75
CA MET A 1 -10.64 37.22 -72.38
C MET A 1 -9.53 36.66 -71.51
N ALA A 2 -8.24 36.92 -71.78
CA ALA A 2 -7.11 36.37 -70.98
C ALA A 2 -7.10 36.77 -69.49
N LEU A 3 -7.47 38.02 -69.15
CA LEU A 3 -7.50 38.51 -67.76
C LEU A 3 -8.57 37.84 -66.88
N GLN A 4 -9.71 37.46 -67.46
CA GLN A 4 -10.78 36.74 -66.73
C GLN A 4 -10.43 35.27 -66.48
N GLN A 5 -9.64 34.65 -67.35
CA GLN A 5 -9.14 33.29 -67.13
C GLN A 5 -8.06 33.24 -66.04
N LEU A 6 -7.19 34.25 -65.96
CA LEU A 6 -6.18 34.36 -64.90
C LEU A 6 -6.81 34.51 -63.50
N GLN A 7 -7.82 35.38 -63.37
CA GLN A 7 -8.52 35.58 -62.09
C GLN A 7 -9.30 34.34 -61.63
N ARG A 8 -9.85 33.54 -62.56
CA ARG A 8 -10.48 32.26 -62.22
C ARG A 8 -9.46 31.23 -61.73
N TYR A 9 -8.30 31.15 -62.39
CA TYR A 9 -7.21 30.28 -61.96
C TYR A 9 -6.69 30.63 -60.56
N GLU A 10 -6.50 31.92 -60.25
CA GLU A 10 -6.08 32.35 -58.90
C GLU A 10 -7.15 32.07 -57.83
N ALA A 11 -8.44 32.22 -58.17
CA ALA A 11 -9.53 31.89 -57.27
C ALA A 11 -9.61 30.39 -56.97
N ASP A 12 -9.45 29.53 -57.99
CA ASP A 12 -9.44 28.08 -57.84
C ASP A 12 -8.21 27.59 -57.05
N GLU A 13 -7.04 28.22 -57.25
CA GLU A 13 -5.83 27.89 -56.50
C GLU A 13 -5.94 28.28 -55.02
N ASN A 14 -6.56 29.42 -54.73
CA ASN A 14 -6.84 29.86 -53.36
C ASN A 14 -7.89 28.98 -52.67
N LEU A 15 -8.93 28.56 -53.40
CA LEU A 15 -9.93 27.62 -52.89
C LEU A 15 -9.31 26.25 -52.58
N SER A 16 -8.44 25.74 -53.46
CA SER A 16 -7.69 24.50 -53.25
C SER A 16 -6.77 24.57 -52.03
N LYS A 17 -6.06 25.68 -51.83
CA LYS A 17 -5.23 25.91 -50.62
C LYS A 17 -6.07 25.95 -49.34
N PHE A 18 -7.25 26.58 -49.38
CA PHE A 18 -8.17 26.61 -48.25
C PHE A 18 -8.72 25.22 -47.92
N LEU A 19 -9.21 24.49 -48.92
CA LEU A 19 -9.74 23.13 -48.76
C LEU A 19 -8.68 22.17 -48.20
N ASN A 20 -7.45 22.21 -48.71
CA ASN A 20 -6.36 21.38 -48.18
C ASN A 20 -6.00 21.72 -46.72
N LYS A 21 -6.09 23.00 -46.34
CA LYS A 21 -5.85 23.44 -44.96
C LYS A 21 -6.95 22.94 -44.01
N GLU A 22 -8.21 23.01 -44.43
CA GLU A 22 -9.33 22.49 -43.65
C GLU A 22 -9.34 20.95 -43.58
N LEU A 23 -9.00 20.27 -44.69
CA LEU A 23 -8.83 18.82 -44.70
C LEU A 23 -7.73 18.38 -43.71
N GLY A 24 -6.61 19.10 -43.69
CA GLY A 24 -5.51 18.86 -42.76
C GLY A 24 -5.88 19.12 -41.29
N ARG A 25 -6.77 20.09 -41.01
CA ARG A 25 -7.33 20.32 -39.67
C ARG A 25 -8.27 19.20 -39.25
N SER A 26 -9.17 18.80 -40.14
CA SER A 26 -10.10 17.69 -39.92
C SER A 26 -9.37 16.37 -39.62
N LEU A 27 -8.35 16.02 -40.41
CA LEU A 27 -7.49 14.84 -40.18
C LEU A 27 -6.77 14.86 -38.83
N LYS A 28 -6.27 16.03 -38.39
CA LYS A 28 -5.66 16.16 -37.06
C LYS A 28 -6.67 15.97 -35.94
N PHE A 29 -7.88 16.49 -36.13
CA PHE A 29 -8.99 16.34 -35.18
C PHE A 29 -9.43 14.88 -35.06
N GLN A 30 -9.58 14.19 -36.20
CA GLN A 30 -9.89 12.76 -36.26
C GLN A 30 -8.83 11.91 -35.53
N LYS A 31 -7.53 12.13 -35.80
CA LYS A 31 -6.45 11.43 -35.10
C LYS A 31 -6.43 11.68 -33.59
N LYS A 32 -6.82 12.87 -33.16
CA LYS A 32 -6.94 13.20 -31.72
C LYS A 32 -8.09 12.41 -31.09
N HIS A 33 -9.25 12.36 -31.74
CA HIS A 33 -10.39 11.58 -31.28
C HIS A 33 -10.12 10.07 -31.27
N GLU A 34 -9.43 9.52 -32.27
CA GLU A 34 -9.01 8.11 -32.26
C GLU A 34 -8.11 7.79 -31.07
N LYS A 35 -7.18 8.70 -30.70
CA LYS A 35 -6.36 8.54 -29.50
C LYS A 35 -7.18 8.58 -28.22
N GLU A 36 -8.12 9.51 -28.10
CA GLU A 36 -9.02 9.57 -26.93
C GLU A 36 -9.90 8.33 -26.83
N LEU A 37 -10.43 7.83 -27.95
CA LEU A 37 -11.23 6.61 -28.00
C LEU A 37 -10.43 5.39 -27.55
N ASN A 38 -9.19 5.24 -28.03
CA ASN A 38 -8.30 4.15 -27.61
C ASN A 38 -7.93 4.24 -26.13
N ASN A 39 -7.71 5.44 -25.59
CA ASN A 39 -7.48 5.63 -24.16
C ASN A 39 -8.71 5.23 -23.33
N LEU A 40 -9.92 5.62 -23.76
CA LEU A 40 -11.17 5.25 -23.09
C LEU A 40 -11.39 3.73 -23.09
N LEU A 41 -11.17 3.06 -24.23
CA LEU A 41 -11.18 1.60 -24.33
C LEU A 41 -10.20 0.95 -23.33
N THR A 42 -8.99 1.49 -23.23
CA THR A 42 -7.98 0.99 -22.28
C THR A 42 -8.43 1.14 -20.83
N TYR A 43 -9.08 2.26 -20.47
CA TYR A 43 -9.62 2.47 -19.13
C TYR A 43 -10.79 1.53 -18.82
N GLN A 44 -11.67 1.31 -19.79
CA GLN A 44 -12.79 0.38 -19.65
C GLN A 44 -12.30 -1.05 -19.39
N GLN A 45 -11.24 -1.47 -20.08
CA GLN A 45 -10.64 -2.79 -19.90
C GLN A 45 -10.02 -2.95 -18.50
N LYS A 46 -9.29 -1.93 -18.02
CA LYS A 46 -8.75 -1.91 -16.65
C LYS A 46 -9.84 -1.98 -15.58
N LEU A 47 -10.96 -1.27 -15.78
CA LEU A 47 -12.10 -1.32 -14.87
C LEU A 47 -12.74 -2.72 -14.82
N GLN A 48 -12.86 -3.40 -15.96
CA GLN A 48 -13.35 -4.78 -16.01
C GLN A 48 -12.40 -5.74 -15.29
N ASP A 49 -11.09 -5.61 -15.49
CA ASP A 49 -10.09 -6.44 -14.82
C ASP A 49 -10.08 -6.23 -13.29
N GLU A 50 -10.20 -4.98 -12.83
CA GLU A 50 -10.32 -4.70 -11.39
C GLU A 50 -11.62 -5.22 -10.79
N LYS A 51 -12.73 -5.12 -11.52
CA LYS A 51 -14.01 -5.71 -11.10
C LYS A 51 -13.88 -7.21 -10.89
N LEU A 52 -13.31 -7.93 -11.86
CA LEU A 52 -13.10 -9.37 -11.79
C LEU A 52 -12.16 -9.76 -10.63
N LYS A 53 -11.08 -8.99 -10.42
CA LYS A 53 -10.18 -9.19 -9.27
C LYS A 53 -10.89 -8.99 -7.93
N ASN A 54 -11.75 -7.98 -7.82
CA ASN A 54 -12.50 -7.71 -6.61
C ASN A 54 -13.56 -8.78 -6.32
N GLU A 55 -14.27 -9.26 -7.35
CA GLU A 55 -15.22 -10.38 -7.22
C GLU A 55 -14.51 -11.66 -6.74
N ASN A 56 -13.36 -11.98 -7.33
CA ASN A 56 -12.55 -13.13 -6.89
C ASN A 56 -12.07 -12.99 -5.44
N LYS A 57 -11.62 -11.78 -5.05
CA LYS A 57 -11.19 -11.50 -3.68
C LYS A 57 -12.35 -11.63 -2.70
N LEU A 58 -13.54 -11.18 -3.07
CA LEU A 58 -14.75 -11.30 -2.27
C LEU A 58 -15.16 -12.77 -2.08
N HIS A 59 -15.14 -13.58 -3.14
CA HIS A 59 -15.36 -15.02 -3.04
C HIS A 59 -14.35 -15.73 -2.13
N GLN A 60 -13.07 -15.35 -2.20
CA GLN A 60 -12.05 -15.88 -1.29
C GLN A 60 -12.31 -15.48 0.18
N MET A 61 -12.83 -14.27 0.43
CA MET A 61 -13.20 -13.86 1.79
C MET A 61 -14.38 -14.69 2.31
N PHE A 62 -15.44 -14.88 1.53
CA PHE A 62 -16.56 -15.74 1.93
C PHE A 62 -16.14 -17.18 2.21
N TYR A 63 -15.22 -17.73 1.40
CA TYR A 63 -14.70 -19.07 1.65
C TYR A 63 -13.95 -19.17 2.98
N LYS A 64 -13.10 -18.17 3.28
CA LYS A 64 -12.36 -18.10 4.55
C LYS A 64 -13.29 -17.94 5.75
N GLU A 65 -14.32 -17.11 5.63
CA GLU A 65 -15.33 -16.89 6.67
C GLU A 65 -16.05 -18.21 7.01
N LYS A 66 -16.49 -18.94 5.98
CA LYS A 66 -17.13 -20.25 6.15
C LYS A 66 -16.22 -21.27 6.84
N LEU A 67 -14.92 -21.21 6.56
CA LEU A 67 -13.89 -22.05 7.19
C LEU A 67 -13.70 -21.70 8.67
N ILE A 68 -13.68 -20.42 9.00
CA ILE A 68 -13.58 -19.92 10.38
C ILE A 68 -14.81 -20.35 11.19
N ASP A 69 -16.00 -20.22 10.62
CA ASP A 69 -17.24 -20.65 11.29
C ASP A 69 -17.27 -22.15 11.55
N HIS A 70 -16.77 -22.95 10.59
CA HIS A 70 -16.64 -24.39 10.80
C HIS A 70 -15.65 -24.73 11.94
N GLN A 71 -14.50 -24.05 11.99
CA GLN A 71 -13.52 -24.23 13.08
C GLN A 71 -14.06 -23.80 14.44
N LYS A 72 -14.83 -22.70 14.51
CA LYS A 72 -15.50 -22.27 15.74
C LYS A 72 -16.49 -23.32 16.23
N LYS A 73 -17.31 -23.86 15.33
CA LYS A 73 -18.28 -24.90 15.66
C LYS A 73 -17.60 -26.17 16.21
N GLN A 74 -16.52 -26.63 15.56
CA GLN A 74 -15.72 -27.76 16.06
C GLN A 74 -15.14 -27.50 17.46
N LYS A 75 -14.65 -26.28 17.73
CA LYS A 75 -14.15 -25.91 19.06
C LYS A 75 -15.26 -25.88 20.12
N GLU A 76 -16.44 -25.37 19.79
CA GLU A 76 -17.58 -25.36 20.71
C GLU A 76 -18.05 -26.78 21.04
N ASP A 77 -18.14 -27.65 20.03
CA ASP A 77 -18.53 -29.05 20.22
C ASP A 77 -17.50 -29.80 21.08
N PHE A 78 -16.20 -29.59 20.84
CA PHE A 78 -15.12 -30.14 21.67
C PHE A 78 -15.17 -29.63 23.12
N LEU A 79 -15.47 -28.35 23.35
CA LEU A 79 -15.63 -27.80 24.70
C LEU A 79 -16.84 -28.40 25.43
N LYS A 80 -17.95 -28.62 24.73
CA LYS A 80 -19.14 -29.29 25.29
C LYS A 80 -18.82 -30.72 25.68
N GLU A 81 -18.13 -31.48 24.83
CA GLU A 81 -17.69 -32.84 25.15
C GLU A 81 -16.74 -32.88 26.35
N GLN A 82 -15.77 -31.96 26.44
CA GLN A 82 -14.89 -31.86 27.61
C GLN A 82 -15.67 -31.58 28.90
N LYS A 83 -16.69 -30.73 28.85
CA LYS A 83 -17.50 -30.39 30.02
C LYS A 83 -18.30 -31.61 30.50
N VAL A 84 -18.94 -32.33 29.58
CA VAL A 84 -19.65 -33.59 29.88
C VAL A 84 -18.70 -34.62 30.48
N ASN A 85 -17.47 -34.72 29.99
CA ASN A 85 -16.48 -35.67 30.48
C ASN A 85 -15.96 -35.32 31.89
N LYS A 86 -15.80 -34.01 32.19
CA LYS A 86 -15.47 -33.54 33.55
C LYS A 86 -16.61 -33.79 34.54
N ASP A 87 -17.86 -33.55 34.14
CA ASP A 87 -19.03 -33.80 34.98
C ASP A 87 -19.19 -35.32 35.26
N HIS A 88 -18.90 -36.17 34.26
CA HIS A 88 -18.86 -37.63 34.46
C HIS A 88 -17.71 -38.05 35.38
N GLN A 89 -16.50 -37.51 35.22
CA GLN A 89 -15.38 -37.78 36.13
C GLN A 89 -15.67 -37.37 37.57
N PHE A 90 -16.33 -36.23 37.77
CA PHE A 90 -16.76 -35.80 39.10
C PHE A 90 -17.75 -36.80 39.73
N LEU A 91 -18.75 -37.25 38.96
CA LEU A 91 -19.73 -38.24 39.42
C LEU A 91 -19.10 -39.60 39.74
N TYR A 92 -18.14 -40.05 38.93
CA TYR A 92 -17.39 -41.29 39.20
C TYR A 92 -16.53 -41.17 40.46
N LYS A 93 -15.84 -40.05 40.63
CA LYS A 93 -15.00 -39.80 41.82
C LYS A 93 -15.85 -39.68 43.09
N GLN A 94 -17.05 -39.12 42.99
CA GLN A 94 -18.00 -39.08 44.10
C GLN A 94 -18.47 -40.49 44.49
N LYS A 95 -18.87 -41.32 43.52
CA LYS A 95 -19.26 -42.72 43.77
C LYS A 95 -18.11 -43.58 44.29
N GLU A 96 -16.89 -43.33 43.80
CA GLU A 96 -15.69 -44.01 44.29
C GLU A 96 -15.40 -43.64 45.74
N ASN A 97 -15.52 -42.35 46.10
CA ASN A 97 -15.38 -41.90 47.49
C ASN A 97 -16.48 -42.50 48.39
N GLU A 98 -17.75 -42.48 47.95
CA GLU A 98 -18.86 -43.09 48.70
C GLU A 98 -18.64 -44.61 48.92
N TYR A 99 -18.04 -45.30 47.94
CA TYR A 99 -17.68 -46.71 48.06
C TYR A 99 -16.48 -46.95 48.98
N ILE A 100 -15.45 -46.09 48.94
CA ILE A 100 -14.31 -46.14 49.86
C ILE A 100 -14.77 -45.88 51.29
N ASP A 101 -15.62 -44.88 51.53
CA ASP A 101 -16.17 -44.55 52.84
C ASP A 101 -17.02 -45.71 53.39
N ALA A 102 -17.81 -46.37 52.53
CA ALA A 102 -18.55 -47.57 52.90
C ALA A 102 -17.62 -48.76 53.23
N LEU A 103 -16.51 -48.92 52.50
CA LEU A 103 -15.50 -49.93 52.77
C LEU A 103 -14.73 -49.64 54.06
N ASP A 104 -14.34 -48.40 54.33
CA ASP A 104 -13.65 -48.00 55.56
C ASP A 104 -14.56 -48.16 56.77
N ALA A 105 -15.84 -47.79 56.67
CA ALA A 105 -16.83 -48.07 57.71
C ALA A 105 -16.97 -49.58 57.98
N SER A 106 -16.89 -50.41 56.95
CA SER A 106 -16.90 -51.88 57.09
C SER A 106 -15.58 -52.44 57.63
N TRP A 107 -14.44 -51.82 57.31
CA TRP A 107 -13.10 -52.25 57.75
C TRP A 107 -12.81 -51.88 59.20
N CYS A 108 -13.27 -50.72 59.66
CA CYS A 108 -13.20 -50.31 61.07
C CYS A 108 -13.95 -51.30 61.97
N PHE A 109 -15.03 -51.92 61.48
CA PHE A 109 -15.75 -52.97 62.21
C PHE A 109 -14.93 -54.27 62.40
N TYR A 110 -13.94 -54.54 61.55
CA TYR A 110 -13.09 -55.73 61.63
C TYR A 110 -11.73 -55.48 62.31
N GLN A 111 -11.28 -54.24 62.48
CA GLN A 111 -10.01 -53.94 63.14
C GLN A 111 -10.03 -54.12 64.66
N ASP A 112 -11.19 -54.06 65.30
CA ASP A 112 -11.34 -54.38 66.74
C ASP A 112 -11.12 -55.88 67.05
N TYR A 113 -10.88 -56.72 66.03
CA TYR A 113 -10.73 -58.18 66.16
C TYR A 113 -9.44 -58.77 65.55
N SER A 114 -8.37 -58.01 65.32
CA SER A 114 -7.11 -58.58 64.81
C SER A 114 -5.95 -58.47 65.82
N PRO A 115 -5.36 -59.60 66.30
CA PRO A 115 -4.19 -59.58 67.16
C PRO A 115 -2.94 -59.11 66.38
N SER A 116 -2.03 -58.42 67.09
CA SER A 116 -0.86 -57.72 66.54
C SER A 116 0.13 -58.58 65.74
N ASN A 117 0.74 -57.95 64.74
CA ASN A 117 1.66 -58.52 63.74
C ASN A 117 3.12 -58.76 64.22
N ASP A 118 3.42 -58.74 65.52
CA ASP A 118 4.82 -58.73 66.02
C ASP A 118 5.44 -60.09 66.35
N MET A 119 4.88 -61.20 65.85
CA MET A 119 5.50 -62.53 66.00
C MET A 119 6.22 -62.94 64.71
N LYS A 120 7.55 -62.78 64.71
CA LYS A 120 8.46 -63.30 63.67
C LYS A 120 8.14 -64.80 63.37
N PRO A 121 7.74 -65.18 62.14
CA PRO A 121 7.05 -66.45 61.90
C PRO A 121 7.92 -67.72 61.99
N LEU A 122 9.24 -67.59 61.85
CA LEU A 122 10.13 -68.74 61.61
C LEU A 122 10.42 -69.60 62.85
N LYS A 123 10.47 -69.02 64.06
CA LYS A 123 10.65 -69.80 65.30
C LYS A 123 9.35 -70.46 65.76
N VAL A 124 8.23 -69.78 65.55
CA VAL A 124 6.89 -70.25 65.97
C VAL A 124 6.47 -71.50 65.20
N ASP A 125 6.79 -71.60 63.90
CA ASP A 125 6.42 -72.77 63.10
C ASP A 125 7.20 -74.04 63.49
N ALA A 126 8.50 -73.91 63.79
CA ALA A 126 9.33 -75.04 64.25
C ALA A 126 8.89 -75.55 65.64
N GLU A 127 8.50 -74.66 66.53
CA GLU A 127 7.97 -75.02 67.86
C GLU A 127 6.56 -75.62 67.76
N ARG A 128 5.70 -75.07 66.90
CA ARG A 128 4.38 -75.62 66.59
C ARG A 128 4.45 -77.05 66.05
N GLU A 129 5.42 -77.34 65.19
CA GLU A 129 5.60 -78.69 64.67
C GLU A 129 6.10 -79.68 65.73
N LYS A 130 6.97 -79.24 66.65
CA LYS A 130 7.35 -80.03 67.83
C LYS A 130 6.14 -80.34 68.72
N VAL A 131 5.27 -79.35 68.96
CA VAL A 131 4.03 -79.52 69.74
C VAL A 131 3.07 -80.48 69.04
N LEU A 132 2.90 -80.38 67.72
CA LEU A 132 2.08 -81.30 66.94
C LEU A 132 2.60 -82.74 67.03
N ARG A 133 3.92 -82.95 66.86
CA ARG A 133 4.55 -84.28 67.01
C ARG A 133 4.32 -84.84 68.42
N PHE A 134 4.43 -84.01 69.45
CA PHE A 134 4.12 -84.40 70.83
C PHE A 134 2.64 -84.82 70.99
N LEU A 135 1.70 -84.01 70.50
CA LEU A 135 0.26 -84.32 70.56
C LEU A 135 -0.11 -85.59 69.78
N PHE A 136 0.53 -85.84 68.62
CA PHE A 136 0.35 -87.09 67.89
C PHE A 136 0.86 -88.30 68.66
N LYS A 137 2.03 -88.18 69.31
CA LYS A 137 2.58 -89.24 70.16
C LYS A 137 1.68 -89.52 71.36
N GLN A 138 1.16 -88.48 72.03
CA GLN A 138 0.19 -88.65 73.11
C GLN A 138 -1.10 -89.33 72.62
N LEU A 139 -1.61 -88.94 71.45
CA LEU A 139 -2.81 -89.56 70.86
C LEU A 139 -2.66 -91.07 70.60
N GLN A 140 -1.43 -91.53 70.32
CA GLN A 140 -1.12 -92.95 70.10
C GLN A 140 -1.06 -93.74 71.41
N THR A 141 -0.69 -93.09 72.52
CA THR A 141 -0.50 -93.74 73.82
C THR A 141 -1.71 -93.62 74.75
N THR A 142 -2.60 -92.64 74.54
CA THR A 142 -3.79 -92.42 75.37
C THR A 142 -4.91 -93.41 75.03
N THR A 143 -5.36 -94.15 76.04
CA THR A 143 -6.45 -95.14 75.93
C THR A 143 -7.82 -94.58 76.32
N ASP A 144 -7.88 -93.50 77.11
CA ASP A 144 -9.13 -92.83 77.47
C ASP A 144 -9.75 -92.09 76.27
N ASN A 145 -11.04 -92.34 76.04
CA ASN A 145 -11.76 -91.81 74.89
C ASN A 145 -12.01 -90.29 75.00
N VAL A 146 -12.19 -89.77 76.22
CA VAL A 146 -12.46 -88.34 76.44
C VAL A 146 -11.18 -87.52 76.21
N GLU A 147 -10.07 -87.93 76.81
CA GLU A 147 -8.76 -87.32 76.59
C GLU A 147 -8.32 -87.39 75.12
N ARG A 148 -8.54 -88.55 74.47
CA ARG A 148 -8.23 -88.73 73.05
C ARG A 148 -9.04 -87.79 72.15
N ALA A 149 -10.31 -87.51 72.49
CA ALA A 149 -11.12 -86.52 71.78
C ALA A 149 -10.61 -85.08 71.98
N LEU A 150 -10.17 -84.73 73.20
CA LEU A 150 -9.56 -83.43 73.49
C LEU A 150 -8.24 -83.23 72.74
N ILE A 151 -7.39 -84.25 72.67
CA ILE A 151 -6.13 -84.21 71.91
C ILE A 151 -6.42 -84.03 70.40
N LYS A 152 -7.38 -84.77 69.83
CA LYS A 152 -7.82 -84.57 68.42
C LYS A 152 -8.31 -83.14 68.17
N LYS A 153 -9.11 -82.58 69.08
CA LYS A 153 -9.60 -81.20 68.98
C LYS A 153 -8.45 -80.19 68.98
N LYS A 154 -7.43 -80.40 69.81
CA LYS A 154 -6.21 -79.55 69.83
C LYS A 154 -5.43 -79.66 68.51
N ILE A 155 -5.22 -80.87 67.99
CA ILE A 155 -4.55 -81.09 66.69
C ILE A 155 -5.30 -80.39 65.54
N ASN A 156 -6.63 -80.51 65.49
CA ASN A 156 -7.43 -79.87 64.45
C ASN A 156 -7.34 -78.34 64.51
N LYS A 157 -7.40 -77.73 65.71
CA LYS A 157 -7.19 -76.28 65.87
C LYS A 157 -5.84 -75.82 65.31
N PHE A 158 -4.78 -76.60 65.52
CA PHE A 158 -3.47 -76.30 64.93
C PHE A 158 -3.46 -76.47 63.40
N ARG A 159 -4.21 -77.41 62.83
CA ARG A 159 -4.30 -77.52 61.35
C ARG A 159 -5.12 -76.38 60.74
N ASP A 160 -6.24 -76.01 61.35
CA ASP A 160 -7.10 -74.93 60.86
C ASP A 160 -6.36 -73.59 60.83
N SER A 161 -5.57 -73.28 61.87
CA SER A 161 -4.75 -72.07 61.89
C SER A 161 -3.62 -72.07 60.84
N GLU A 162 -3.09 -73.23 60.44
CA GLU A 162 -2.10 -73.32 59.35
C GLU A 162 -2.75 -73.04 57.99
N ILE A 163 -3.95 -73.57 57.77
CA ILE A 163 -4.76 -73.30 56.57
C ILE A 163 -5.08 -71.80 56.48
N SER A 164 -5.48 -71.17 57.59
CA SER A 164 -5.72 -69.72 57.65
C SER A 164 -4.47 -68.90 57.33
N LYS A 165 -3.29 -69.29 57.84
CA LYS A 165 -2.02 -68.62 57.53
C LYS A 165 -1.67 -68.70 56.03
N LYS A 166 -1.87 -69.87 55.40
CA LYS A 166 -1.63 -70.04 53.95
C LYS A 166 -2.57 -69.16 53.11
N LYS A 167 -3.84 -69.05 53.51
CA LYS A 167 -4.81 -68.15 52.85
C LYS A 167 -4.41 -66.68 53.00
N LEU A 168 -3.94 -66.27 54.19
CA LEU A 168 -3.47 -64.90 54.44
C LEU A 168 -2.29 -64.55 53.53
N ASN A 169 -1.27 -65.42 53.46
CA ASN A 169 -0.10 -65.22 52.58
C ASN A 169 -0.49 -65.08 51.09
N GLN A 170 -1.51 -65.82 50.64
CA GLN A 170 -2.02 -65.70 49.26
C GLN A 170 -2.73 -64.37 49.03
N ILE A 171 -3.46 -63.85 50.02
CA ILE A 171 -4.09 -62.53 49.96
C ILE A 171 -3.02 -61.44 49.93
N ASP A 172 -2.02 -61.52 50.79
CA ASP A 172 -0.90 -60.57 50.83
C ASP A 172 -0.16 -60.50 49.48
N HIS A 173 0.13 -61.65 48.86
CA HIS A 173 0.76 -61.68 47.54
C HIS A 173 -0.13 -61.03 46.46
N LYS A 174 -1.45 -61.26 46.50
CA LYS A 174 -2.38 -60.63 45.55
C LYS A 174 -2.45 -59.11 45.75
N LEU A 175 -2.45 -58.65 47.01
CA LEU A 175 -2.43 -57.24 47.33
C LEU A 175 -1.16 -56.57 46.84
N GLU A 176 0.00 -57.20 47.04
CA GLU A 176 1.27 -56.64 46.62
C GLU A 176 1.39 -56.56 45.10
N TYR A 177 0.94 -57.61 44.39
CA TYR A 177 0.84 -57.57 42.93
C TYR A 177 -0.10 -56.46 42.44
N ALA A 178 -1.27 -56.29 43.06
CA ALA A 178 -2.21 -55.24 42.69
C ALA A 178 -1.64 -53.83 42.91
N LYS A 179 -0.88 -53.61 44.00
CA LYS A 179 -0.16 -52.35 44.24
C LYS A 179 0.87 -52.08 43.15
N GLN A 180 1.67 -53.09 42.78
CA GLN A 180 2.67 -52.95 41.72
C GLN A 180 2.02 -52.61 40.37
N VAL A 181 0.97 -53.31 39.97
CA VAL A 181 0.25 -53.01 38.71
C VAL A 181 -0.34 -51.60 38.74
N ARG A 182 -0.89 -51.17 39.89
CA ARG A 182 -1.42 -49.81 40.06
C ARG A 182 -0.32 -48.75 39.96
N SER A 183 0.85 -48.98 40.57
CA SER A 183 1.97 -48.03 40.49
C SER A 183 2.51 -47.94 39.06
N GLU A 184 2.74 -49.07 38.39
CA GLU A 184 3.20 -49.09 37.00
C GLU A 184 2.21 -48.40 36.04
N SER A 185 0.91 -48.56 36.27
CA SER A 185 -0.11 -47.85 35.49
C SER A 185 -0.09 -46.34 35.74
N LEU A 186 0.12 -45.91 36.99
CA LEU A 186 0.22 -44.51 37.35
C LEU A 186 1.47 -43.88 36.72
N ASP A 187 2.63 -44.54 36.81
CA ASP A 187 3.88 -44.09 36.24
C ASP A 187 3.77 -43.88 34.73
N LYS A 188 3.16 -44.85 34.00
CA LYS A 188 2.86 -44.71 32.57
C LYS A 188 1.96 -43.51 32.26
N SER A 189 1.00 -43.20 33.14
CA SER A 189 0.13 -42.02 32.96
C SER A 189 0.90 -40.72 33.19
N ILE A 190 1.76 -40.68 34.20
CA ILE A 190 2.61 -39.52 34.50
C ILE A 190 3.58 -39.26 33.33
N ASP A 191 4.19 -40.31 32.77
CA ASP A 191 5.09 -40.16 31.63
C ASP A 191 4.37 -39.64 30.38
N LYS A 192 3.13 -40.08 30.12
CA LYS A 192 2.31 -39.50 29.04
C LYS A 192 2.05 -38.01 29.25
N ILE A 193 1.73 -37.60 30.48
CA ILE A 193 1.52 -36.19 30.83
C ILE A 193 2.82 -35.40 30.60
N ARG A 194 3.96 -35.90 31.08
CA ARG A 194 5.27 -35.26 30.86
C ARG A 194 5.60 -35.08 29.38
N MET A 195 5.38 -36.11 28.57
CA MET A 195 5.60 -36.03 27.12
C MET A 195 4.68 -35.00 26.45
N HIS A 196 3.44 -34.90 26.91
CA HIS A 196 2.51 -33.89 26.42
C HIS A 196 2.92 -32.47 26.82
N ASP A 197 3.41 -32.27 28.05
CA ASP A 197 3.90 -30.98 28.52
C ASP A 197 5.14 -30.52 27.74
N ILE A 198 6.07 -31.44 27.46
CA ILE A 198 7.22 -31.17 26.57
C ILE A 198 6.72 -30.73 25.18
N HIS A 199 5.73 -31.43 24.62
CA HIS A 199 5.18 -31.08 23.32
C HIS A 199 4.51 -29.69 23.32
N ILE A 200 3.80 -29.32 24.40
CA ILE A 200 3.23 -27.97 24.54
C ILE A 200 4.34 -26.91 24.49
N ILE A 201 5.45 -27.14 25.20
CA ILE A 201 6.59 -26.22 25.23
C ILE A 201 7.19 -26.08 23.82
N ASP A 202 7.46 -27.18 23.12
CA ASP A 202 7.99 -27.17 21.75
C ASP A 202 7.09 -26.37 20.78
N VAL A 203 5.76 -26.55 20.89
CA VAL A 203 4.79 -25.83 20.07
C VAL A 203 4.80 -24.33 20.39
N GLN A 204 4.92 -23.95 21.66
CA GLN A 204 5.02 -22.56 22.08
C GLN A 204 6.30 -21.91 21.56
N GLU A 205 7.45 -22.58 21.67
CA GLU A 205 8.73 -22.09 21.14
C GLU A 205 8.68 -21.88 19.63
N LYS A 206 8.14 -22.86 18.90
CA LYS A 206 7.97 -22.74 17.44
C LYS A 206 7.02 -21.60 17.06
N SER A 207 5.94 -21.41 17.82
CA SER A 207 5.03 -20.28 17.61
C SER A 207 5.72 -18.94 17.86
N ASN A 208 6.59 -18.86 18.87
CA ASN A 208 7.35 -17.65 19.18
C ASN A 208 8.34 -17.29 18.07
N LEU A 209 9.08 -18.29 17.56
CA LEU A 209 9.98 -18.11 16.41
C LEU A 209 9.23 -17.59 15.18
N LEU A 210 8.09 -18.21 14.85
CA LEU A 210 7.28 -17.81 13.70
C LEU A 210 6.72 -16.38 13.85
N ASN A 211 6.39 -15.98 15.08
CA ASN A 211 5.99 -14.61 15.38
C ASN A 211 7.14 -13.61 15.21
N GLN A 212 8.36 -13.95 15.64
CA GLN A 212 9.54 -13.11 15.46
C GLN A 212 9.89 -12.94 13.97
N GLU A 213 9.89 -14.03 13.20
CA GLU A 213 10.11 -13.98 11.75
C GLU A 213 9.07 -13.09 11.05
N LYS A 214 7.79 -13.24 11.42
CA LYS A 214 6.71 -12.42 10.89
C LYS A 214 6.89 -10.93 11.23
N GLN A 215 7.30 -10.61 12.46
CA GLN A 215 7.59 -9.23 12.85
C GLN A 215 8.77 -8.66 12.06
N SER A 216 9.86 -9.41 11.92
CA SER A 216 11.02 -9.01 11.11
C SER A 216 10.62 -8.72 9.67
N TYR A 217 9.84 -9.62 9.05
CA TYR A 217 9.35 -9.44 7.68
C TYR A 217 8.57 -8.13 7.49
N TYR A 218 7.67 -7.78 8.43
CA TYR A 218 6.92 -6.54 8.32
C TYR A 218 7.79 -5.31 8.57
N ILE A 219 8.73 -5.37 9.52
CA ILE A 219 9.69 -4.28 9.76
C ILE A 219 10.51 -4.02 8.49
N ASP A 220 11.07 -5.06 7.88
CA ASP A 220 11.85 -4.94 6.65
C ASP A 220 11.00 -4.38 5.50
N LYS A 221 9.73 -4.81 5.39
CA LYS A 221 8.82 -4.28 4.38
C LYS A 221 8.47 -2.82 4.59
N ILE A 222 8.23 -2.41 5.83
CA ILE A 222 8.00 -1.01 6.18
C ILE A 222 9.22 -0.18 5.81
N TYR A 223 10.41 -0.62 6.22
CA TYR A 223 11.66 0.06 5.89
C TYR A 223 11.88 0.22 4.38
N GLN A 224 11.62 -0.84 3.59
CA GLN A 224 11.68 -0.76 2.12
C GLN A 224 10.69 0.24 1.52
N ILE A 225 9.49 0.35 2.10
CA ILE A 225 8.48 1.32 1.65
C ILE A 225 8.91 2.74 2.00
N GLU A 226 9.39 2.97 3.22
CA GLU A 226 9.89 4.27 3.68
C GLU A 226 11.06 4.77 2.82
N GLN A 227 12.02 3.90 2.50
CA GLN A 227 13.10 4.18 1.55
C GLN A 227 12.58 4.65 0.19
N LYS A 228 11.59 3.94 -0.37
CA LYS A 228 10.97 4.31 -1.66
C LYS A 228 10.25 5.64 -1.57
N ILE A 229 9.51 5.90 -0.50
CA ILE A 229 8.83 7.19 -0.27
C ILE A 229 9.87 8.31 -0.24
N GLN A 230 10.95 8.17 0.51
CA GLN A 230 12.02 9.18 0.58
C GLN A 230 12.66 9.46 -0.79
N MET A 231 12.87 8.42 -1.61
CA MET A 231 13.37 8.61 -2.98
C MET A 231 12.37 9.39 -3.85
N ILE A 232 11.09 9.03 -3.79
CA ILE A 232 10.02 9.72 -4.54
C ILE A 232 9.93 11.18 -4.10
N GLU A 233 9.98 11.47 -2.80
CA GLU A 233 9.97 12.83 -2.27
C GLU A 233 11.17 13.65 -2.75
N LYS A 234 12.38 13.07 -2.74
CA LYS A 234 13.57 13.73 -3.29
C LYS A 234 13.41 14.04 -4.79
N GLN A 235 12.89 13.09 -5.56
CA GLN A 235 12.64 13.28 -6.99
C GLN A 235 11.58 14.35 -7.26
N GLN A 236 10.48 14.38 -6.48
CA GLN A 236 9.45 15.41 -6.59
C GLN A 236 10.00 16.80 -6.25
N LYS A 237 10.81 16.93 -5.18
CA LYS A 237 11.48 18.18 -4.83
C LYS A 237 12.39 18.67 -5.96
N HIS A 238 13.20 17.78 -6.54
CA HIS A 238 14.05 18.10 -7.68
C HIS A 238 13.25 18.54 -8.91
N ASN A 239 12.18 17.82 -9.25
CA ASN A 239 11.30 18.17 -10.37
C ASN A 239 10.62 19.52 -10.16
N LYS A 240 10.21 19.85 -8.93
CA LYS A 240 9.62 21.14 -8.59
C LYS A 240 10.63 22.28 -8.78
N LEU A 241 11.88 22.08 -8.34
CA LEU A 241 12.96 23.05 -8.54
C LEU A 241 13.26 23.25 -10.03
N ASN A 242 13.35 22.17 -10.81
CA ASN A 242 13.57 22.28 -12.25
C ASN A 242 12.45 23.03 -12.97
N ARG A 243 11.18 22.80 -12.59
CA ARG A 243 10.05 23.55 -13.13
C ARG A 243 10.15 25.05 -12.82
N LEU A 244 10.51 25.41 -11.59
CA LEU A 244 10.70 26.80 -11.19
C LEU A 244 11.82 27.47 -12.00
N ASN A 245 12.97 26.81 -12.14
CA ASN A 245 14.09 27.33 -12.93
C ASN A 245 13.69 27.52 -14.40
N MET A 246 12.95 26.56 -14.98
CA MET A 246 12.43 26.67 -16.35
C MET A 246 11.43 27.82 -16.51
N GLU A 247 10.60 28.09 -15.50
CA GLU A 247 9.69 29.23 -15.50
C GLU A 247 10.44 30.57 -15.41
N GLN A 248 11.47 30.65 -14.55
CA GLN A 248 12.34 31.82 -14.45
C GLN A 248 13.05 32.11 -15.78
N GLN A 249 13.67 31.10 -16.41
CA GLN A 249 14.31 31.26 -17.71
C GLN A 249 13.35 31.74 -18.80
N LYS A 250 12.10 31.25 -18.79
CA LYS A 250 11.07 31.73 -19.73
C LYS A 250 10.69 33.18 -19.47
N GLU A 251 10.64 33.60 -18.20
CA GLU A 251 10.34 34.99 -17.84
C GLU A 251 11.48 35.93 -18.24
N GLU A 252 12.72 35.56 -17.94
CA GLU A 252 13.92 36.28 -18.39
C GLU A 252 13.93 36.44 -19.93
N TYR A 253 13.63 35.36 -20.66
CA TYR A 253 13.52 35.41 -22.12
C TYR A 253 12.40 36.36 -22.57
N ARG A 254 11.22 36.31 -21.94
CA ARG A 254 10.11 37.23 -22.25
C ARG A 254 10.49 38.69 -22.00
N GLN A 255 11.21 38.97 -20.91
CA GLN A 255 11.70 40.31 -20.60
C GLN A 255 12.75 40.78 -21.61
N ALA A 256 13.70 39.91 -21.98
CA ALA A 256 14.70 40.21 -23.00
C ALA A 256 14.07 40.52 -24.36
N VAL A 257 13.06 39.74 -24.79
CA VAL A 257 12.30 40.00 -26.01
C VAL A 257 11.56 41.33 -25.94
N LYS A 258 10.89 41.64 -24.82
CA LYS A 258 10.22 42.94 -24.62
C LYS A 258 11.20 44.10 -24.72
N SER A 259 12.33 44.03 -24.01
CA SER A 259 13.37 45.07 -24.04
C SER A 259 13.95 45.26 -25.44
N ASN A 260 14.29 44.16 -26.14
CA ASN A 260 14.76 44.24 -27.51
C ASN A 260 13.70 44.83 -28.46
N SER A 261 12.43 44.48 -28.29
CA SER A 261 11.36 45.05 -29.11
C SER A 261 11.19 46.56 -28.89
N GLN A 262 11.32 47.03 -27.64
CA GLN A 262 11.29 48.45 -27.31
C GLN A 262 12.49 49.19 -27.89
N ASN A 263 13.70 48.63 -27.75
CA ASN A 263 14.92 49.20 -28.34
C ASN A 263 14.82 49.30 -29.87
N LEU A 264 14.23 48.29 -30.53
CA LEU A 264 14.02 48.31 -31.98
C LEU A 264 13.02 49.38 -32.40
N LEU A 265 11.98 49.61 -31.59
CA LEU A 265 11.00 50.69 -31.80
C LEU A 265 11.67 52.06 -31.68
N LEU A 266 12.46 52.27 -30.62
CA LEU A 266 13.20 53.50 -30.39
C LEU A 266 14.20 53.80 -31.52
N GLN A 267 14.90 52.78 -32.02
CA GLN A 267 15.78 52.92 -33.18
C GLN A 267 15.01 53.34 -34.44
N LYS A 268 13.81 52.79 -34.68
CA LYS A 268 12.97 53.20 -35.82
C LYS A 268 12.51 54.64 -35.70
N GLU A 269 12.14 55.08 -34.50
CA GLU A 269 11.76 56.48 -34.23
C GLU A 269 12.93 57.43 -34.49
N LEU A 270 14.13 57.12 -33.97
CA LEU A 270 15.36 57.90 -34.21
C LEU A 270 15.73 57.99 -35.71
N ILE A 271 15.56 56.89 -36.47
CA ILE A 271 15.78 56.91 -37.92
C ILE A 271 14.76 57.82 -38.62
N ASN A 272 13.50 57.78 -38.21
CA ASN A 272 12.45 58.64 -38.76
C ASN A 272 12.69 60.12 -38.44
N GLU A 273 13.10 60.45 -37.22
CA GLU A 273 13.45 61.82 -36.82
C GLU A 273 14.65 62.34 -37.63
N ASN A 274 15.68 61.52 -37.84
CA ASN A 274 16.81 61.87 -38.69
C ASN A 274 16.39 62.11 -40.15
N GLN A 275 15.53 61.26 -40.71
CA GLN A 275 15.01 61.44 -42.06
C GLN A 275 14.13 62.69 -42.19
N PHE A 276 13.31 62.98 -41.18
CA PHE A 276 12.51 64.19 -41.13
C PHE A 276 13.40 65.44 -41.08
N SER A 277 14.42 65.43 -40.23
CA SER A 277 15.40 66.52 -40.10
C SER A 277 16.15 66.77 -41.41
N GLN A 278 16.55 65.71 -42.13
CA GLN A 278 17.14 65.84 -43.47
C GLN A 278 16.18 66.44 -44.50
N LYS A 279 14.90 66.06 -44.46
CA LYS A 279 13.87 66.63 -45.33
C LYS A 279 13.66 68.12 -45.05
N ILE A 280 13.56 68.51 -43.77
CA ILE A 280 13.45 69.91 -43.33
C ILE A 280 14.65 70.72 -43.83
N TYR A 281 15.87 70.20 -43.66
CA TYR A 281 17.10 70.86 -44.10
C TYR A 281 17.10 71.10 -45.62
N LYS A 282 16.72 70.08 -46.42
CA LYS A 282 16.58 70.22 -47.88
C LYS A 282 15.51 71.26 -48.26
N LEU A 283 14.40 71.29 -47.53
CA LEU A 283 13.30 72.23 -47.78
C LEU A 283 13.74 73.68 -47.51
N ASN A 284 14.44 73.93 -46.41
CA ASN A 284 14.99 75.24 -46.08
C ASN A 284 16.03 75.68 -47.13
N TYR A 285 16.91 74.78 -47.55
CA TYR A 285 17.87 75.06 -48.62
C TYR A 285 17.18 75.47 -49.94
N LEU A 286 16.11 74.79 -50.33
CA LEU A 286 15.32 75.12 -51.51
C LEU A 286 14.57 76.45 -51.36
N ALA A 287 14.05 76.75 -50.15
CA ALA A 287 13.40 78.02 -49.86
C ALA A 287 14.38 79.20 -49.99
N ASP A 288 15.60 79.05 -49.48
CA ASP A 288 16.67 80.03 -49.62
C ASP A 288 17.08 80.23 -51.09
N GLN A 289 17.23 79.15 -51.86
CA GLN A 289 17.48 79.24 -53.30
C GLN A 289 16.36 79.99 -54.02
N LYS A 290 15.10 79.69 -53.71
CA LYS A 290 13.94 80.39 -54.29
C LYS A 290 13.97 81.88 -53.95
N GLN A 291 14.28 82.27 -52.72
CA GLN A 291 14.42 83.68 -52.34
C GLN A 291 15.54 84.37 -53.12
N ARG A 292 16.70 83.72 -53.30
CA ARG A 292 17.81 84.27 -54.11
C ARG A 292 17.39 84.48 -55.57
N LEU A 293 16.71 83.51 -56.17
CA LEU A 293 16.22 83.62 -57.56
C LEU A 293 15.14 84.71 -57.69
N LEU A 294 14.25 84.87 -56.70
CA LEU A 294 13.27 85.95 -56.68
C LEU A 294 13.95 87.32 -56.58
N LYS A 295 15.01 87.44 -55.77
CA LYS A 295 15.79 88.68 -55.66
C LYS A 295 16.49 89.00 -56.99
N GLN A 296 17.14 88.03 -57.62
CA GLN A 296 17.75 88.20 -58.96
C GLN A 296 16.72 88.60 -60.01
N ARG A 297 15.53 87.98 -59.99
CA ARG A 297 14.42 88.36 -60.89
C ARG A 297 13.99 89.81 -60.67
N GLN A 298 13.90 90.25 -59.42
CA GLN A 298 13.55 91.63 -59.10
C GLN A 298 14.63 92.61 -59.58
N GLU A 299 15.90 92.30 -59.35
CA GLU A 299 17.04 93.10 -59.85
C GLU A 299 17.02 93.20 -61.39
N ILE A 300 16.70 92.12 -62.11
CA ILE A 300 16.54 92.14 -63.57
C ILE A 300 15.35 93.00 -64.00
N LEU A 301 14.21 92.90 -63.31
CA LEU A 301 13.03 93.72 -63.59
C LEU A 301 13.32 95.20 -63.37
N ASP A 302 14.03 95.55 -62.29
CA ASP A 302 14.43 96.91 -61.97
C ASP A 302 15.42 97.43 -63.02
N ALA A 303 16.40 96.63 -63.44
CA ALA A 303 17.33 96.97 -64.51
C ALA A 303 16.63 97.16 -65.87
N LEU A 304 15.64 96.33 -66.20
CA LEU A 304 14.82 96.48 -67.40
C LEU A 304 13.95 97.74 -67.34
N ASN A 305 13.36 98.05 -66.18
CA ASN A 305 12.62 99.29 -65.97
C ASN A 305 13.52 100.52 -66.09
N GLN A 306 14.74 100.49 -65.54
CA GLN A 306 15.72 101.56 -65.72
C GLN A 306 16.09 101.73 -67.19
N LYS A 307 16.36 100.64 -67.93
CA LYS A 307 16.59 100.72 -69.38
C LYS A 307 15.40 101.29 -70.13
N ARG A 308 14.17 100.97 -69.72
CA ARG A 308 12.95 101.52 -70.32
C ARG A 308 12.78 103.01 -70.03
N ILE A 309 13.15 103.48 -68.84
CA ILE A 309 13.17 104.90 -68.48
C ILE A 309 14.23 105.65 -69.30
N ILE A 310 15.44 105.10 -69.41
CA ILE A 310 16.52 105.67 -70.24
C ILE A 310 16.10 105.72 -71.71
N ALA A 311 15.46 104.67 -72.23
CA ALA A 311 14.94 104.64 -73.60
C ALA A 311 13.84 105.70 -73.85
N ARG A 312 13.02 106.01 -72.82
CA ARG A 312 12.04 107.11 -72.90
C ARG A 312 12.72 108.47 -72.87
N GLN A 313 13.75 108.66 -72.06
CA GLN A 313 14.55 109.89 -72.06
C GLN A 313 15.29 110.10 -73.39
N SER A 314 15.74 109.03 -74.07
CA SER A 314 16.34 109.12 -75.41
C SER A 314 15.34 109.39 -76.55
N LEU A 315 14.03 109.27 -76.29
CA LEU A 315 12.97 109.59 -77.26
C LEU A 315 12.58 111.08 -77.21
N ASP A 316 12.87 111.78 -76.11
CA ASP A 316 12.63 113.23 -75.98
C ASP A 316 13.74 114.08 -76.64
N ASP A 317 14.86 113.48 -77.07
CA ASP A 317 15.98 114.14 -77.76
C ASP A 317 15.92 114.07 -79.31
N VAL A 318 14.84 113.54 -79.89
CA VAL A 318 14.64 113.51 -81.35
C VAL A 318 13.69 114.63 -81.77
N LYS A 319 14.28 115.77 -82.18
CA LYS A 319 13.60 116.82 -82.95
C LYS A 319 12.96 116.23 -84.21
N TYR A 320 11.64 116.22 -84.28
CA TYR A 320 10.92 116.04 -85.54
C TYR A 320 10.70 117.40 -86.23
N PRO A 321 11.03 117.55 -87.53
CA PRO A 321 10.80 118.77 -88.29
C PRO A 321 9.32 118.98 -88.62
N GLN A 322 8.92 120.25 -88.69
CA GLN A 322 7.60 120.66 -89.17
C GLN A 322 7.39 120.26 -90.63
N LEU A 323 6.25 119.63 -90.92
CA LEU A 323 5.68 119.52 -92.26
C LEU A 323 4.21 119.94 -92.23
N ASN A 324 3.96 121.04 -92.93
CA ASN A 324 2.65 121.53 -93.33
C ASN A 324 2.17 120.71 -94.53
N SER A 325 0.93 120.22 -94.53
CA SER A 325 0.04 120.28 -95.71
C SER A 325 -1.29 119.55 -95.48
N ASN A 326 -2.34 120.24 -95.90
CA ASN A 326 -3.68 119.76 -96.19
C ASN A 326 -3.67 118.46 -97.02
N ASN A 327 -4.39 117.43 -96.59
CA ASN A 327 -5.45 116.76 -97.36
C ASN A 327 -5.85 115.40 -96.76
N TYR A 328 -7.12 115.05 -97.03
CA TYR A 328 -7.84 113.78 -96.80
C TYR A 328 -8.53 113.66 -95.44
N LYS A 329 -9.76 114.19 -95.30
CA LYS A 329 -11.05 113.56 -95.64
C LYS A 329 -11.24 112.13 -95.10
N ALA A 330 -12.12 112.06 -94.10
CA ALA A 330 -13.24 111.14 -93.96
C ALA A 330 -13.02 109.64 -94.18
N ILE A 331 -13.19 108.86 -93.11
CA ILE A 331 -14.15 107.74 -93.10
C ILE A 331 -14.87 107.74 -91.74
N TYR A 332 -16.16 108.07 -91.79
CA TYR A 332 -17.17 107.68 -90.80
C TYR A 332 -17.49 106.20 -91.02
N PHE A 333 -17.50 105.40 -89.95
CA PHE A 333 -18.61 104.52 -89.54
C PHE A 333 -18.38 104.07 -88.10
#